data_AF-H2PHX6-F1
#
_entry.id   AF-H2PHX6-F1
#
_cell.length_a   1.000
_cell.length_b   1.000
_cell.length_c   1.000
_cell.angle_alpha   90.00
_cell.angle_beta   90.00
_cell.angle_gamma   90.00
#
_symmetry.space_group_name_H-M   'P 1'
#
loop_
_entity.id
_entity.type
_entity.pdbx_description
1 polymer ?
#
loop_
_entity_poly.entity_id
_entity_poly.type
_entity_poly.pdbx_seq_one_letter_code
_entity_poly.pdbx_strand_id
1 'polypeptide(L)'
;MEHLKAFDDEINAFLDNMFGPRDSRVRGWFMLDSYLPTFFLTVMYLLSIWLGNKYMKNRPALSLRGILTLYNLGITLLSAYMLAELILSTWEGGYNLQCQDLTSAGEADIRVAKVLWWYYFSKSVEFLDTIFFVLRKKTSQITFLHVYHHASMFNIWWCVLNWIPCGQSFFGPTLNSFIHILMYSYYGLSVFPSMHKYLWWKKYLTQAQLVQFVLTITHTMSAVVKPCGFPFGCLIFQSSYMLTLVILFLNFYVQTYRKKPMKKDMQEPPAGKEVKNGFSKAYFTAANGVMNKKAQ
;
A
#
# COMPACT_ATOMS: atom_id res chain seq x y z
N MET A 1 30.68 -14.58 -2.16
CA MET A 1 29.48 -15.21 -2.75
C MET A 1 29.02 -16.38 -1.90
N GLU A 2 29.93 -17.24 -1.44
CA GLU A 2 29.61 -18.36 -0.53
C GLU A 2 29.00 -17.94 0.81
N HIS A 3 29.50 -16.88 1.46
CA HIS A 3 28.90 -16.37 2.70
C HIS A 3 27.45 -15.87 2.53
N LEU A 4 27.14 -15.23 1.39
CA LEU A 4 25.79 -14.77 1.10
C LEU A 4 24.84 -15.94 0.87
N LYS A 5 25.34 -17.00 0.21
CA LYS A 5 24.57 -18.22 -0.02
C LYS A 5 24.32 -18.98 1.30
N ALA A 6 25.34 -19.14 2.14
CA ALA A 6 25.18 -19.77 3.45
C ALA A 6 24.18 -19.01 4.34
N PHE A 7 24.22 -17.68 4.31
CA PHE A 7 23.27 -16.84 5.04
C PHE A 7 21.85 -16.94 4.47
N ASP A 8 21.70 -17.00 3.15
CA ASP A 8 20.41 -17.25 2.50
C ASP A 8 19.84 -18.60 2.93
N ASP A 9 20.67 -19.66 2.90
CA ASP A 9 20.28 -21.01 3.29
C ASP A 9 19.83 -21.05 4.76
N GLU A 10 20.54 -20.34 5.66
CA GLU A 10 20.17 -20.23 7.08
C GLU A 10 18.82 -19.52 7.29
N ILE A 11 18.58 -18.40 6.60
CA ILE A 11 17.30 -17.68 6.65
C ILE A 11 16.17 -18.56 6.13
N ASN A 12 16.38 -19.21 4.99
CA ASN A 12 15.36 -20.06 4.39
C ASN A 12 15.04 -21.26 5.30
N ALA A 13 16.06 -21.88 5.89
CA ALA A 13 15.88 -22.96 6.86
C ALA A 13 15.15 -22.51 8.13
N PHE A 14 15.46 -21.31 8.65
CA PHE A 14 14.74 -20.73 9.79
C PHE A 14 13.25 -20.52 9.46
N LEU A 15 12.95 -19.96 8.28
CA LEU A 15 11.56 -19.73 7.85
C LEU A 15 10.80 -21.04 7.62
N ASP A 16 11.44 -22.04 7.04
CA ASP A 16 10.85 -23.37 6.82
C ASP A 16 10.60 -24.09 8.15
N ASN A 17 11.47 -23.92 9.15
CA ASN A 17 11.23 -24.43 10.50
C ASN A 17 10.08 -23.70 11.21
N MET A 18 9.89 -22.40 10.94
CA MET A 18 8.85 -21.60 11.59
C MET A 18 7.46 -21.80 10.98
N PHE A 19 7.38 -21.93 9.65
CA PHE A 19 6.11 -21.98 8.92
C PHE A 19 5.81 -23.33 8.27
N GLY A 20 6.76 -24.26 8.30
CA GLY A 20 6.65 -25.56 7.64
C GLY A 20 7.08 -25.53 6.17
N PRO A 21 6.88 -26.63 5.42
CA PRO A 21 7.32 -26.74 4.04
C PRO A 21 6.58 -25.74 3.14
N ARG A 22 7.33 -25.15 2.21
CA ARG A 22 6.79 -24.24 1.19
C ARG A 22 6.00 -24.99 0.13
N ASP A 23 5.09 -24.27 -0.51
CA ASP A 23 4.28 -24.78 -1.61
C ASP A 23 5.18 -25.06 -2.84
N SER A 24 5.19 -26.34 -3.26
CA SER A 24 6.00 -26.79 -4.40
C SER A 24 5.63 -26.09 -5.72
N ARG A 25 4.40 -25.59 -5.88
CA ARG A 25 3.88 -25.02 -7.13
C ARG A 25 4.54 -23.70 -7.50
N VAL A 26 5.09 -22.98 -6.52
CA VAL A 26 5.71 -21.66 -6.72
C VAL A 26 7.24 -21.70 -6.70
N ARG A 27 7.84 -22.89 -6.53
CA ARG A 27 9.30 -23.05 -6.52
C ARG A 27 9.89 -22.74 -7.91
N GLY A 28 11.04 -22.08 -7.94
CA GLY A 28 11.68 -21.63 -9.17
C GLY A 28 11.09 -20.34 -9.75
N TRP A 29 10.03 -19.78 -9.16
CA TRP A 29 9.47 -18.52 -9.62
C TRP A 29 10.36 -17.36 -9.19
N PHE A 30 10.41 -16.34 -10.05
CA PHE A 30 11.28 -15.19 -9.84
C PHE A 30 11.00 -14.52 -8.47
N MET A 31 12.07 -14.36 -7.68
CA MET A 31 12.08 -13.77 -6.33
C MET A 31 11.29 -14.52 -5.25
N LEU A 32 10.90 -15.77 -5.45
CA LEU A 32 10.21 -16.57 -4.42
C LEU A 32 11.11 -17.60 -3.71
N ASP A 33 12.18 -18.08 -4.35
CA ASP A 33 13.04 -19.11 -3.76
C ASP A 33 13.84 -18.61 -2.54
N SER A 34 14.22 -17.34 -2.55
CA SER A 34 15.00 -16.69 -1.50
C SER A 34 14.27 -15.45 -0.97
N TYR A 35 14.37 -15.21 0.33
CA TYR A 35 13.86 -14.00 0.98
C TYR A 35 14.78 -12.78 0.79
N LEU A 36 16.06 -12.99 0.50
CA LEU A 36 17.06 -11.92 0.41
C LEU A 36 16.71 -10.85 -0.63
N PRO A 37 16.24 -11.16 -1.85
CA PRO A 37 15.84 -10.14 -2.83
C PRO A 37 14.74 -9.22 -2.29
N THR A 38 13.72 -9.79 -1.64
CA THR A 38 12.58 -9.07 -1.05
C THR A 38 13.05 -8.14 0.06
N PHE A 39 13.87 -8.66 0.96
CA PHE A 39 14.45 -7.90 2.05
C PHE A 39 15.33 -6.76 1.52
N PHE A 40 16.23 -7.05 0.58
CA PHE A 40 17.14 -6.07 0.00
C PHE A 40 16.40 -4.92 -0.69
N LEU A 41 15.37 -5.23 -1.50
CA LEU A 41 14.55 -4.19 -2.14
C LEU A 41 13.79 -3.34 -1.12
N THR A 42 13.33 -3.93 -0.01
CA THR A 42 12.68 -3.17 1.08
C THR A 42 13.68 -2.23 1.76
N VAL A 43 14.90 -2.68 2.03
CA VAL A 43 15.97 -1.84 2.59
C VAL A 43 16.33 -0.72 1.62
N MET A 44 16.51 -1.03 0.33
CA MET A 44 16.75 -0.05 -0.72
C MET A 44 15.63 0.98 -0.81
N TYR A 45 14.38 0.55 -0.71
CA TYR A 45 13.22 1.44 -0.66
C TYR A 45 13.31 2.44 0.51
N LEU A 46 13.55 1.96 1.73
CA LEU A 46 13.67 2.83 2.90
C LEU A 46 14.87 3.79 2.79
N LEU A 47 16.01 3.28 2.32
CA LEU A 47 17.20 4.11 2.05
C LEU A 47 16.94 5.16 0.98
N SER A 48 16.18 4.83 -0.07
CA SER A 48 15.83 5.77 -1.14
C SER A 48 15.03 6.96 -0.62
N ILE A 49 14.17 6.76 0.38
CA ILE A 49 13.41 7.84 1.02
C ILE A 49 14.37 8.78 1.76
N TRP A 50 15.28 8.25 2.58
CA TRP A 50 16.22 9.05 3.34
C TRP A 50 17.21 9.80 2.42
N LEU A 51 17.86 9.06 1.52
CA LEU A 51 18.86 9.62 0.60
C LEU A 51 18.23 10.59 -0.39
N GLY A 52 17.06 10.25 -0.94
CA GLY A 52 16.35 11.10 -1.89
C GLY A 52 15.88 12.40 -1.25
N ASN A 53 15.40 12.39 -0.01
CA ASN A 53 15.05 13.63 0.72
C ASN A 53 16.29 14.51 0.97
N LYS A 54 17.42 13.90 1.35
CA LYS A 54 18.69 14.61 1.52
C LYS A 54 19.18 15.23 0.21
N TYR A 55 19.09 14.48 -0.89
CA TYR A 55 19.48 14.94 -2.22
C TYR A 55 18.58 16.06 -2.77
N MET A 56 17.27 15.97 -2.54
CA MET A 56 16.29 16.95 -3.02
C MET A 56 16.20 18.21 -2.15
N LYS A 57 16.88 18.27 -1.01
CA LYS A 57 16.85 19.42 -0.07
C LYS A 57 17.17 20.74 -0.79
N ASN A 58 18.27 20.76 -1.55
CA ASN A 58 18.79 21.94 -2.24
C ASN A 58 18.40 22.02 -3.73
N ARG A 59 17.48 21.16 -4.19
CA ARG A 59 17.04 21.12 -5.60
C ARG A 59 15.58 21.55 -5.75
N PRO A 60 15.20 22.12 -6.90
CA PRO A 60 13.78 22.35 -7.22
C PRO A 60 13.04 21.02 -7.42
N ALA A 61 11.71 21.05 -7.23
CA ALA A 61 10.87 19.88 -7.48
C ALA A 61 10.85 19.53 -8.97
N LEU A 62 10.96 18.23 -9.30
CA LEU A 62 10.96 17.77 -10.69
C LEU A 62 9.54 17.70 -11.28
N SER A 63 9.39 18.14 -12.53
CA SER A 63 8.16 17.97 -13.30
C SER A 63 8.18 16.63 -14.02
N LEU A 64 7.60 15.61 -13.39
CA LEU A 64 7.59 14.23 -13.90
C LEU A 64 6.24 13.85 -14.53
N ARG A 65 5.50 14.82 -15.10
CA ARG A 65 4.10 14.62 -15.52
C ARG A 65 3.92 13.43 -16.47
N GLY A 66 4.67 13.38 -17.57
CA GLY A 66 4.57 12.29 -18.56
C GLY A 66 4.89 10.91 -17.97
N ILE A 67 5.96 10.83 -17.16
CA ILE A 67 6.37 9.59 -16.47
C ILE A 67 5.28 9.14 -15.49
N LEU A 68 4.74 10.06 -14.67
CA LEU A 68 3.65 9.73 -13.75
C LEU A 68 2.40 9.29 -14.49
N THR A 69 2.04 9.92 -15.61
CA THR A 69 0.87 9.50 -16.39
C THR A 69 1.05 8.08 -16.91
N LEU A 70 2.20 7.76 -17.52
CA LEU A 70 2.49 6.42 -18.02
C LEU A 70 2.54 5.39 -16.89
N TYR A 71 3.18 5.72 -15.78
CA TYR A 71 3.27 4.88 -14.60
C TYR A 71 1.88 4.58 -14.02
N ASN A 72 1.07 5.61 -13.74
CA ASN A 72 -0.27 5.41 -13.19
C ASN A 72 -1.15 4.61 -14.15
N LEU A 73 -1.05 4.85 -15.47
CA LEU A 73 -1.76 4.05 -16.47
C LEU A 73 -1.31 2.59 -16.44
N GLY A 74 -0.01 2.33 -16.37
CA GLY A 74 0.56 0.98 -16.29
C GLY A 74 0.06 0.21 -15.06
N ILE A 75 0.10 0.84 -13.88
CA ILE A 75 -0.42 0.20 -12.65
C ILE A 75 -1.93 -0.02 -12.74
N THR A 76 -2.70 0.93 -13.30
CA THR A 76 -4.14 0.74 -13.52
C THR A 76 -4.42 -0.46 -14.43
N LEU A 77 -3.71 -0.60 -15.55
CA LEU A 77 -3.88 -1.71 -16.48
C LEU A 77 -3.45 -3.05 -15.86
N LEU A 78 -2.33 -3.08 -15.14
CA LEU A 78 -1.90 -4.27 -14.38
C LEU A 78 -2.95 -4.65 -13.34
N SER A 79 -3.50 -3.69 -12.60
CA SER A 79 -4.56 -3.93 -11.62
C SER A 79 -5.85 -4.44 -12.26
N ALA A 80 -6.20 -3.94 -13.45
CA ALA A 80 -7.35 -4.43 -14.23
C ALA A 80 -7.15 -5.86 -14.71
N TYR A 81 -5.95 -6.18 -15.21
CA TYR A 81 -5.58 -7.54 -15.58
C TYR A 81 -5.68 -8.50 -14.38
N MET A 82 -5.07 -8.15 -13.25
CA MET A 82 -5.13 -8.98 -12.03
C MET A 82 -6.56 -9.18 -11.53
N LEU A 83 -7.38 -8.13 -11.54
CA LEU A 83 -8.78 -8.22 -11.14
C LEU A 83 -9.56 -9.17 -12.06
N ALA A 84 -9.44 -9.00 -13.37
CA ALA A 84 -10.13 -9.84 -14.35
C ALA A 84 -9.71 -11.30 -14.23
N GLU A 85 -8.41 -11.56 -14.17
CA GLU A 85 -7.88 -12.93 -14.05
C GLU A 85 -8.28 -13.58 -12.72
N LEU A 86 -8.26 -12.87 -11.59
CA LEU A 86 -8.72 -13.45 -10.31
C LEU A 86 -10.20 -13.80 -10.35
N ILE A 87 -11.06 -12.94 -10.91
CA ILE A 87 -12.50 -13.22 -11.04
C ILE A 87 -12.73 -14.41 -11.97
N LEU A 88 -12.08 -14.45 -13.14
CA LEU A 88 -12.24 -15.54 -14.10
C LEU A 88 -11.73 -16.87 -13.53
N SER A 89 -10.54 -16.88 -12.93
CA SER A 89 -9.94 -18.09 -12.35
C SER A 89 -10.80 -18.66 -11.23
N THR A 90 -11.35 -17.80 -10.38
CA THR A 90 -12.15 -18.25 -9.22
C THR A 90 -13.56 -18.67 -9.64
N TRP A 91 -14.13 -18.05 -10.66
CA TRP A 91 -15.40 -18.45 -11.25
C TRP A 91 -15.29 -19.80 -11.97
N GLU A 92 -14.31 -19.95 -12.87
CA GLU A 92 -14.06 -21.20 -13.60
C GLU A 92 -13.67 -22.35 -12.66
N GLY A 93 -12.90 -22.04 -11.62
CA GLY A 93 -12.49 -22.99 -10.59
C GLY A 93 -13.57 -23.33 -9.55
N GLY A 94 -14.77 -22.73 -9.64
CA GLY A 94 -15.86 -23.00 -8.69
C GLY A 94 -15.51 -22.67 -7.23
N TYR A 95 -14.74 -21.60 -7.00
CA TYR A 95 -14.26 -21.24 -5.67
C TYR A 95 -15.40 -21.00 -4.68
N ASN A 96 -15.28 -21.58 -3.50
CA ASN A 96 -16.20 -21.32 -2.41
C ASN A 96 -15.84 -20.02 -1.68
N LEU A 97 -16.70 -19.01 -1.84
CA LEU A 97 -16.54 -17.68 -1.21
C LEU A 97 -16.59 -17.71 0.32
N GLN A 98 -17.14 -18.76 0.95
CA GLN A 98 -17.17 -18.87 2.40
C GLN A 98 -15.85 -19.40 2.96
N CYS A 99 -15.31 -20.45 2.35
CA CYS A 99 -14.01 -21.02 2.69
C CYS A 99 -13.51 -21.88 1.53
N GLN A 100 -12.31 -21.55 1.03
CA GLN A 100 -11.64 -22.23 -0.08
C GLN A 100 -10.28 -22.73 0.39
N ASP A 101 -10.04 -24.03 0.23
CA ASP A 101 -8.76 -24.65 0.56
C ASP A 101 -7.68 -24.36 -0.51
N LEU A 102 -6.51 -24.99 -0.37
CA LEU A 102 -5.35 -24.73 -1.25
C LEU A 102 -5.23 -25.71 -2.43
N THR A 103 -6.08 -26.73 -2.51
CA THR A 103 -5.85 -27.90 -3.39
C THR A 103 -7.06 -28.34 -4.21
N SER A 104 -8.26 -27.86 -3.89
CA SER A 104 -9.52 -28.35 -4.44
C SER A 104 -9.83 -27.87 -5.85
N ALA A 105 -9.18 -26.81 -6.35
CA ALA A 105 -9.54 -26.21 -7.64
C ALA A 105 -8.55 -26.50 -8.79
N GLY A 106 -7.55 -27.36 -8.57
CA GLY A 106 -6.70 -27.92 -9.62
C GLY A 106 -5.97 -26.85 -10.45
N GLU A 107 -6.25 -26.78 -11.74
CA GLU A 107 -5.62 -25.79 -12.65
C GLU A 107 -5.97 -24.34 -12.31
N ALA A 108 -7.17 -24.10 -11.75
CA ALA A 108 -7.57 -22.77 -11.33
C ALA A 108 -6.71 -22.26 -10.16
N ASP A 109 -6.28 -23.13 -9.25
CA ASP A 109 -5.37 -22.76 -8.16
C ASP A 109 -4.01 -22.30 -8.70
N ILE A 110 -3.50 -22.95 -9.75
CA ILE A 110 -2.24 -22.57 -10.40
C ILE A 110 -2.41 -21.22 -11.11
N ARG A 111 -3.55 -20.98 -11.76
CA ARG A 111 -3.86 -19.70 -12.40
C ARG A 111 -3.94 -18.57 -11.37
N VAL A 112 -4.64 -18.79 -10.25
CA VAL A 112 -4.69 -17.85 -9.11
C VAL A 112 -3.29 -17.57 -8.58
N ALA A 113 -2.47 -18.60 -8.34
CA ALA A 113 -1.10 -18.43 -7.87
C ALA A 113 -0.25 -17.54 -8.80
N LYS A 114 -0.35 -17.75 -10.13
CA LYS A 114 0.34 -16.91 -11.12
C LYS A 114 -0.09 -15.44 -11.04
N VAL A 115 -1.38 -15.19 -10.83
CA VAL A 115 -1.89 -13.82 -10.69
C VAL A 115 -1.47 -13.21 -9.36
N LEU A 116 -1.44 -13.99 -8.28
CA LEU A 116 -0.93 -13.56 -6.99
C LEU A 116 0.58 -13.26 -7.03
N TRP A 117 1.35 -13.93 -7.88
CA TRP A 117 2.73 -13.56 -8.16
C TRP A 117 2.83 -12.19 -8.83
N TRP A 118 1.99 -11.90 -9.83
CA TRP A 118 1.90 -10.54 -10.39
C TRP A 118 1.50 -9.51 -9.35
N TYR A 119 0.60 -9.87 -8.45
CA TYR A 119 0.21 -9.01 -7.33
C TYR A 119 1.38 -8.71 -6.40
N TYR A 120 2.15 -9.72 -5.99
CA TYR A 120 3.38 -9.53 -5.22
C TYR A 120 4.39 -8.65 -5.94
N PHE A 121 4.65 -8.93 -7.22
CA PHE A 121 5.58 -8.14 -8.03
C PHE A 121 5.11 -6.69 -8.14
N SER A 122 3.80 -6.45 -8.27
CA SER A 122 3.23 -5.10 -8.30
C SER A 122 3.62 -4.28 -7.08
N LYS A 123 3.72 -4.88 -5.88
CA LYS A 123 4.12 -4.17 -4.64
C LYS A 123 5.54 -3.66 -4.67
N SER A 124 6.45 -4.35 -5.37
CA SER A 124 7.79 -3.83 -5.61
C SER A 124 7.80 -2.62 -6.55
N VAL A 125 6.92 -2.62 -7.56
CA VAL A 125 6.77 -1.50 -8.51
C VAL A 125 6.14 -0.29 -7.82
N GLU A 126 5.18 -0.52 -6.92
CA GLU A 126 4.51 0.52 -6.13
C GLU A 126 5.48 1.29 -5.20
N PHE A 127 6.69 0.78 -4.92
CA PHE A 127 7.75 1.56 -4.25
C PHE A 127 8.11 2.85 -5.00
N LEU A 128 7.90 2.87 -6.32
CA LEU A 128 8.09 4.05 -7.15
C LEU A 128 7.16 5.21 -6.75
N ASP A 129 6.00 4.94 -6.14
CA ASP A 129 5.09 6.00 -5.64
C ASP A 129 5.81 6.93 -4.67
N THR A 130 6.50 6.34 -3.69
CA THR A 130 7.23 7.10 -2.68
C THR A 130 8.43 7.82 -3.30
N ILE A 131 9.12 7.18 -4.25
CA ILE A 131 10.23 7.80 -4.97
C ILE A 131 9.73 9.03 -5.74
N PHE A 132 8.58 8.95 -6.42
CA PHE A 132 7.97 10.09 -7.08
C PHE A 132 7.56 11.19 -6.11
N PHE A 133 7.05 10.85 -4.91
CA PHE A 133 6.77 11.86 -3.87
C PHE A 133 8.03 12.59 -3.42
N VAL A 134 9.14 11.88 -3.23
CA VAL A 134 10.44 12.48 -2.86
C VAL A 134 10.93 13.41 -3.98
N LEU A 135 10.96 12.94 -5.23
CA LEU A 135 11.44 13.72 -6.39
C LEU A 135 10.57 14.97 -6.68
N ARG A 136 9.29 14.93 -6.32
CA ARG A 136 8.36 16.07 -6.44
C ARG A 136 8.32 16.96 -5.20
N LYS A 137 9.13 16.69 -4.18
CA LYS A 137 9.13 17.36 -2.87
C LYS A 137 7.73 17.39 -2.21
N LYS A 138 6.98 16.29 -2.36
CA LYS A 138 5.67 16.08 -1.73
C LYS A 138 5.80 15.24 -0.46
N THR A 139 6.70 15.65 0.44
CA THR A 139 7.01 14.93 1.69
C THR A 139 5.80 14.77 2.60
N SER A 140 4.82 15.67 2.55
CA SER A 140 3.56 15.52 3.29
C SER A 140 2.73 14.30 2.88
N GLN A 141 2.97 13.72 1.70
CA GLN A 141 2.33 12.49 1.26
C GLN A 141 3.04 11.24 1.79
N ILE A 142 4.32 11.35 2.19
CA ILE A 142 5.13 10.26 2.76
C ILE A 142 4.80 10.15 4.25
N THR A 143 3.61 9.65 4.53
CA THR A 143 3.14 9.44 5.91
C THR A 143 3.68 8.13 6.48
N PHE A 144 3.63 7.97 7.82
CA PHE A 144 3.92 6.70 8.46
C PHE A 144 3.06 5.56 7.88
N LEU A 145 1.76 5.81 7.67
CA LEU A 145 0.84 4.84 7.08
C LEU A 145 1.31 4.39 5.69
N HIS A 146 1.71 5.35 4.85
CA HIS A 146 2.21 5.06 3.50
C HIS A 146 3.44 4.16 3.54
N VAL A 147 4.46 4.56 4.30
CA VAL A 147 5.73 3.81 4.37
C VAL A 147 5.53 2.44 5.02
N TYR A 148 4.77 2.38 6.13
CA TYR A 148 4.42 1.13 6.81
C TYR A 148 3.71 0.16 5.88
N HIS A 149 2.68 0.61 5.16
CA HIS A 149 1.92 -0.22 4.22
C HIS A 149 2.82 -0.76 3.11
N HIS A 150 3.53 0.10 2.36
CA HIS A 150 4.35 -0.36 1.24
C HIS A 150 5.47 -1.30 1.70
N ALA A 151 6.20 -0.96 2.77
CA ALA A 151 7.30 -1.79 3.26
C ALA A 151 6.82 -3.15 3.80
N SER A 152 5.70 -3.19 4.53
CA SER A 152 5.17 -4.43 5.09
C SER A 152 4.50 -5.32 4.05
N MET A 153 3.68 -4.77 3.15
CA MET A 153 2.94 -5.54 2.15
C MET A 153 3.86 -6.40 1.29
N PHE A 154 4.98 -5.86 0.84
CA PHE A 154 5.89 -6.60 -0.04
C PHE A 154 6.47 -7.84 0.64
N ASN A 155 6.89 -7.73 1.90
CA ASN A 155 7.42 -8.84 2.68
C ASN A 155 6.35 -9.86 3.07
N ILE A 156 5.16 -9.38 3.45
CA ILE A 156 4.02 -10.25 3.78
C ILE A 156 3.62 -11.10 2.57
N TRP A 157 3.54 -10.51 1.38
CA TRP A 157 3.14 -11.22 0.18
C TRP A 157 4.17 -12.23 -0.31
N TRP A 158 5.45 -12.03 -0.03
CA TRP A 158 6.47 -13.07 -0.24
C TRP A 158 6.19 -14.30 0.63
N CYS A 159 5.82 -14.12 1.90
CA CYS A 159 5.42 -15.23 2.75
C CYS A 159 4.11 -15.88 2.26
N VAL A 160 3.09 -15.08 1.97
CA VAL A 160 1.79 -15.60 1.49
C VAL A 160 1.97 -16.47 0.25
N LEU A 161 2.78 -16.06 -0.72
CA LEU A 161 3.02 -16.88 -1.91
C LEU A 161 3.78 -18.17 -1.63
N ASN A 162 4.74 -18.15 -0.69
CA ASN A 162 5.52 -19.35 -0.39
C ASN A 162 4.75 -20.42 0.37
N TRP A 163 3.70 -20.07 1.14
CA TRP A 163 2.96 -21.04 1.96
C TRP A 163 1.48 -21.21 1.56
N ILE A 164 0.83 -20.16 1.05
CA ILE A 164 -0.61 -20.11 0.77
C ILE A 164 -0.91 -19.38 -0.56
N PRO A 165 -0.37 -19.83 -1.70
CA PRO A 165 -0.45 -19.15 -3.00
C PRO A 165 -1.82 -19.21 -3.68
N CYS A 166 -2.87 -19.69 -3.02
CA CYS A 166 -4.23 -19.73 -3.54
C CYS A 166 -5.24 -19.85 -2.38
N GLY A 167 -6.46 -20.34 -2.65
CA GLY A 167 -7.49 -20.50 -1.64
C GLY A 167 -7.92 -19.16 -1.08
N GLN A 168 -8.20 -19.08 0.23
CA GLN A 168 -8.69 -17.87 0.90
C GLN A 168 -7.87 -16.59 0.70
N SER A 169 -6.59 -16.71 0.35
CA SER A 169 -5.69 -15.58 0.08
C SER A 169 -6.13 -14.71 -1.11
N PHE A 170 -6.95 -15.23 -2.04
CA PHE A 170 -7.32 -14.53 -3.27
C PHE A 170 -8.19 -13.28 -3.06
N PHE A 171 -9.04 -13.29 -2.03
CA PHE A 171 -10.14 -12.31 -1.89
C PHE A 171 -9.63 -10.89 -1.63
N GLY A 172 -8.61 -10.76 -0.78
CA GLY A 172 -7.97 -9.48 -0.48
C GLY A 172 -7.37 -8.81 -1.72
N PRO A 173 -6.49 -9.49 -2.48
CA PRO A 173 -5.97 -9.05 -3.78
C PRO A 173 -7.04 -8.69 -4.80
N THR A 174 -8.14 -9.43 -4.89
CA THR A 174 -9.25 -9.11 -5.79
C THR A 174 -9.83 -7.74 -5.47
N LEU A 175 -10.22 -7.51 -4.22
CA LEU A 175 -10.76 -6.21 -3.80
C LEU A 175 -9.70 -5.10 -3.87
N ASN A 176 -8.45 -5.40 -3.51
CA ASN A 176 -7.36 -4.43 -3.59
C ASN A 176 -7.08 -4.01 -5.05
N SER A 177 -7.08 -4.95 -5.99
CA SER A 177 -6.88 -4.67 -7.41
C SER A 177 -7.99 -3.76 -7.94
N PHE A 178 -9.25 -4.01 -7.56
CA PHE A 178 -10.37 -3.13 -7.88
C PHE A 178 -10.16 -1.70 -7.34
N ILE A 179 -9.79 -1.58 -6.08
CA ILE A 179 -9.52 -0.26 -5.46
C ILE A 179 -8.29 0.40 -6.10
N HIS A 180 -7.27 -0.36 -6.49
CA HIS A 180 -6.07 0.16 -7.16
C HIS A 180 -6.42 0.71 -8.55
N ILE A 181 -7.31 0.08 -9.32
CA ILE A 181 -7.81 0.65 -10.59
C ILE A 181 -8.38 2.05 -10.34
N LEU A 182 -9.23 2.21 -9.32
CA LEU A 182 -9.84 3.50 -8.99
C LEU A 182 -8.81 4.53 -8.50
N MET A 183 -7.89 4.10 -7.62
CA MET A 183 -6.88 4.95 -7.00
C MET A 183 -5.85 5.46 -8.02
N TYR A 184 -5.27 4.58 -8.83
CA TYR A 184 -4.26 4.95 -9.84
C TYR A 184 -4.90 5.70 -11.01
N SER A 185 -6.16 5.42 -11.36
CA SER A 185 -6.91 6.28 -12.29
C SER A 185 -7.08 7.69 -11.73
N TYR A 186 -7.45 7.82 -10.45
CA TYR A 186 -7.52 9.14 -9.79
C TYR A 186 -6.16 9.85 -9.80
N TYR A 187 -5.07 9.15 -9.49
CA TYR A 187 -3.73 9.73 -9.49
C TYR A 187 -3.27 10.14 -10.89
N GLY A 188 -3.51 9.31 -11.91
CA GLY A 188 -3.22 9.63 -13.31
C GLY A 188 -3.96 10.87 -13.78
N LEU A 189 -5.26 10.98 -13.47
CA LEU A 189 -6.06 12.17 -13.78
C LEU A 189 -5.59 13.40 -12.98
N SER A 190 -5.15 13.23 -11.73
CA SER A 190 -4.66 14.32 -10.88
C SER A 190 -3.36 14.96 -11.36
N VAL A 191 -2.66 14.34 -12.32
CA VAL A 191 -1.49 14.94 -12.98
C VAL A 191 -1.88 16.17 -13.80
N PHE A 192 -3.10 16.19 -14.34
CA PHE A 192 -3.61 17.28 -15.19
C PHE A 192 -4.36 18.33 -14.35
N PRO A 193 -3.88 19.59 -14.27
CA PRO A 193 -4.54 20.63 -13.48
C PRO A 193 -5.99 20.90 -13.92
N SER A 194 -6.29 20.76 -15.22
CA SER A 194 -7.65 20.87 -15.77
C SER A 194 -8.63 19.86 -15.17
N MET A 195 -8.13 18.69 -14.75
CA MET A 195 -8.95 17.62 -14.21
C MET A 195 -9.28 17.81 -12.72
N HIS A 196 -8.55 18.66 -11.99
CA HIS A 196 -8.70 18.82 -10.53
C HIS A 196 -10.12 19.18 -10.11
N LYS A 197 -10.84 19.98 -10.91
CA LYS A 197 -12.24 20.36 -10.67
C LYS A 197 -13.18 19.14 -10.66
N TYR A 198 -12.89 18.11 -11.45
CA TYR A 198 -13.72 16.92 -11.61
C TYR A 198 -13.40 15.82 -10.59
N LEU A 199 -12.31 15.97 -9.83
CA LEU A 199 -11.81 14.99 -8.86
C LEU A 199 -12.41 15.17 -7.44
N TRP A 200 -13.67 15.57 -7.36
CA TRP A 200 -14.41 15.78 -6.10
C TRP A 200 -14.64 14.50 -5.31
N TRP A 201 -14.55 13.35 -5.97
CA TRP A 201 -14.84 12.03 -5.40
C TRP A 201 -13.69 11.41 -4.60
N LYS A 202 -12.61 12.18 -4.32
CA LYS A 202 -11.47 11.75 -3.49
C LYS A 202 -11.89 11.16 -2.14
N LYS A 203 -12.93 11.71 -1.51
CA LYS A 203 -13.43 11.22 -0.22
C LYS A 203 -14.02 9.81 -0.34
N TYR A 204 -14.75 9.53 -1.43
CA TYR A 204 -15.36 8.23 -1.67
C TYR A 204 -14.31 7.15 -1.95
N LEU A 205 -13.17 7.50 -2.55
CA LEU A 205 -12.03 6.58 -2.67
C LEU A 205 -11.54 6.11 -1.30
N THR A 206 -11.34 7.02 -0.35
CA THR A 206 -10.89 6.63 1.00
C THR A 206 -11.96 5.82 1.74
N GLN A 207 -13.24 6.11 1.51
CA GLN A 207 -14.33 5.28 2.05
C GLN A 207 -14.33 3.87 1.44
N ALA A 208 -14.12 3.76 0.13
CA ALA A 208 -14.02 2.48 -0.57
C ALA A 208 -12.82 1.65 -0.07
N GLN A 209 -11.67 2.27 0.19
CA GLN A 209 -10.51 1.63 0.83
C GLN A 209 -10.84 1.07 2.23
N LEU A 210 -11.57 1.84 3.06
CA LEU A 210 -12.01 1.35 4.37
C LEU A 210 -12.97 0.16 4.25
N VAL A 211 -13.93 0.24 3.33
CA VAL A 211 -14.86 -0.85 3.05
C VAL A 211 -14.12 -2.10 2.58
N GLN A 212 -13.11 -1.96 1.71
CA GLN A 212 -12.24 -3.05 1.25
C GLN A 212 -11.61 -3.81 2.42
N PHE A 213 -11.06 -3.10 3.41
CA PHE A 213 -10.46 -3.73 4.57
C PHE A 213 -11.49 -4.46 5.43
N VAL A 214 -12.65 -3.85 5.69
CA VAL A 214 -13.73 -4.50 6.46
C VAL A 214 -14.22 -5.77 5.77
N LEU A 215 -14.47 -5.72 4.46
CA LEU A 215 -14.88 -6.89 3.68
C LEU A 215 -13.83 -8.01 3.73
N THR A 216 -12.55 -7.64 3.61
CA THR A 216 -11.45 -8.63 3.66
C THR A 216 -11.33 -9.26 5.04
N ILE A 217 -11.52 -8.50 6.12
CA ILE A 217 -11.55 -9.05 7.49
C ILE A 217 -12.73 -10.02 7.63
N THR A 218 -13.93 -9.61 7.22
CA THR A 218 -15.13 -10.46 7.34
C THR A 218 -14.96 -11.79 6.60
N HIS A 219 -14.42 -11.76 5.38
CA HIS A 219 -14.11 -12.97 4.62
C HIS A 219 -13.03 -13.82 5.30
N THR A 220 -11.97 -13.20 5.85
CA THR A 220 -10.94 -13.96 6.59
C THR A 220 -11.52 -14.61 7.86
N MET A 221 -12.46 -13.93 8.54
CA MET A 221 -13.14 -14.45 9.72
C MET A 221 -14.13 -15.57 9.40
N SER A 222 -14.74 -15.61 8.22
CA SER A 222 -15.62 -16.72 7.86
C SER A 222 -14.89 -18.06 7.80
N ALA A 223 -13.62 -18.05 7.38
CA ALA A 223 -12.75 -19.23 7.39
C ALA A 223 -12.37 -19.70 8.81
N VAL A 224 -12.41 -18.82 9.82
CA VAL A 224 -12.22 -19.18 11.23
C VAL A 224 -13.45 -19.91 11.78
N VAL A 225 -14.65 -19.48 11.37
CA VAL A 225 -15.92 -20.06 11.84
C VAL A 225 -16.21 -21.42 11.20
N LYS A 226 -15.90 -21.57 9.90
CA LYS A 226 -16.01 -22.84 9.18
C LYS A 226 -14.66 -23.22 8.58
N PRO A 227 -13.82 -24.00 9.31
CA PRO A 227 -12.50 -24.36 8.84
C PRO A 227 -12.58 -25.30 7.63
N CYS A 228 -11.94 -24.91 6.53
CA CYS A 228 -11.80 -25.73 5.31
C CYS A 228 -10.38 -26.26 5.08
N GLY A 229 -9.55 -26.33 6.13
CA GLY A 229 -8.16 -26.79 6.02
C GLY A 229 -7.13 -25.72 5.65
N PHE A 230 -7.53 -24.43 5.61
CA PHE A 230 -6.59 -23.32 5.50
C PHE A 230 -5.80 -23.12 6.82
N PRO A 231 -4.48 -22.85 6.78
CA PRO A 231 -3.65 -22.75 7.99
C PRO A 231 -4.13 -21.65 8.96
N PHE A 232 -4.50 -22.04 10.18
CA PHE A 232 -5.05 -21.13 11.20
C PHE A 232 -4.08 -20.00 11.60
N GLY A 233 -2.77 -20.30 11.69
CA GLY A 233 -1.76 -19.29 11.99
C GLY A 233 -1.70 -18.16 10.94
N CYS A 234 -1.84 -18.51 9.66
CA CYS A 234 -1.87 -17.53 8.58
C CYS A 234 -3.13 -16.66 8.64
N LEU A 235 -4.29 -17.23 9.00
CA LEU A 235 -5.53 -16.47 9.18
C LEU A 235 -5.41 -15.45 10.32
N ILE A 236 -4.86 -15.84 11.47
CA ILE A 236 -4.64 -14.92 12.59
C ILE A 236 -3.67 -13.81 12.18
N PHE A 237 -2.56 -14.16 11.54
CA PHE A 237 -1.58 -13.18 11.08
C PHE A 237 -2.21 -12.16 10.13
N GLN A 238 -2.90 -12.64 9.09
CA GLN A 238 -3.61 -11.79 8.12
C GLN A 238 -4.64 -10.88 8.81
N SER A 239 -5.41 -11.42 9.75
CA SER A 239 -6.44 -10.67 10.47
C SER A 239 -5.84 -9.59 11.37
N SER A 240 -4.75 -9.92 12.08
CA SER A 240 -4.02 -8.97 12.92
C SER A 240 -3.43 -7.83 12.11
N TYR A 241 -2.80 -8.13 10.97
CA TYR A 241 -2.25 -7.13 10.07
C TYR A 241 -3.35 -6.22 9.50
N MET A 242 -4.46 -6.81 9.02
CA MET A 242 -5.56 -6.03 8.47
C MET A 242 -6.18 -5.08 9.51
N LEU A 243 -6.27 -5.51 10.77
CA LEU A 243 -6.72 -4.65 11.86
C LEU A 243 -5.80 -3.44 12.06
N THR A 244 -4.47 -3.61 11.98
CA THR A 244 -3.53 -2.47 12.07
C THR A 244 -3.77 -1.45 10.95
N LEU A 245 -4.01 -1.92 9.71
CA LEU A 245 -4.30 -1.03 8.58
C LEU A 245 -5.63 -0.31 8.77
N VAL A 246 -6.68 -0.98 9.24
CA VAL A 246 -7.96 -0.35 9.56
C VAL A 246 -7.77 0.77 10.58
N ILE A 247 -7.03 0.54 11.67
CA ILE A 247 -6.76 1.57 12.69
C ILE A 247 -6.03 2.77 12.08
N LEU A 248 -4.99 2.54 11.28
CA LEU A 248 -4.21 3.61 10.67
C LEU A 248 -5.02 4.40 9.63
N PHE A 249 -5.82 3.73 8.79
CA PHE A 249 -6.68 4.39 7.81
C PHE A 249 -7.85 5.14 8.46
N LEU A 250 -8.45 4.61 9.52
CA LEU A 250 -9.45 5.32 10.31
C LEU A 250 -8.85 6.58 10.93
N ASN A 251 -7.64 6.48 11.49
CA ASN A 251 -6.93 7.63 12.03
C ASN A 251 -6.69 8.69 10.94
N PHE A 252 -6.16 8.29 9.77
CA PHE A 252 -5.99 9.17 8.62
C PHE A 252 -7.32 9.83 8.17
N TYR A 253 -8.40 9.05 8.08
CA TYR A 253 -9.71 9.54 7.66
C TYR A 253 -10.27 10.57 8.65
N VAL A 254 -10.19 10.30 9.95
CA VAL A 254 -10.64 11.23 11.01
C VAL A 254 -9.83 12.52 10.96
N GLN A 255 -8.51 12.44 10.84
CA GLN A 255 -7.63 13.61 10.78
C GLN A 255 -7.87 14.46 9.53
N THR A 256 -8.11 13.82 8.38
CA THR A 256 -8.23 14.52 7.09
C THR A 256 -9.63 15.07 6.83
N TYR A 257 -10.69 14.35 7.26
CA TYR A 257 -12.06 14.66 6.85
C TYR A 257 -13.01 15.00 8.01
N ARG A 258 -12.73 14.61 9.27
CA ARG A 258 -13.61 14.91 10.42
C ARG A 258 -13.10 16.04 11.31
N LYS A 259 -11.78 16.23 11.44
CA LYS A 259 -11.25 17.41 12.13
C LYS A 259 -11.49 18.65 11.28
N LYS A 260 -12.58 19.39 11.57
CA LYS A 260 -12.69 20.80 11.16
C LYS A 260 -11.46 21.54 11.71
N PRO A 261 -10.90 22.55 11.00
CA PRO A 261 -9.95 23.45 11.64
C PRO A 261 -10.64 23.99 12.88
N MET A 262 -10.01 23.82 14.04
CA MET A 262 -10.48 24.39 15.28
C MET A 262 -10.61 25.89 15.01
N LYS A 263 -11.84 26.41 14.96
CA LYS A 263 -12.06 27.84 15.10
C LYS A 263 -11.38 28.19 16.42
N LYS A 264 -10.22 28.83 16.37
CA LYS A 264 -9.77 29.63 17.50
C LYS A 264 -10.90 30.62 17.71
N ASP A 265 -11.61 30.51 18.82
CA ASP A 265 -12.35 31.65 19.36
C ASP A 265 -11.33 32.77 19.55
N MET A 266 -11.22 33.63 18.55
CA MET A 266 -10.72 34.97 18.74
C MET A 266 -11.89 35.72 19.35
N GLN A 267 -11.77 36.01 20.65
CA GLN A 267 -12.51 37.11 21.26
C GLN A 267 -12.33 38.33 20.35
N GLU A 268 -13.44 38.85 19.83
CA GLU A 268 -13.51 40.09 19.08
C GLU A 268 -13.11 41.28 19.98
N PRO A 269 -12.20 42.17 19.54
CA PRO A 269 -12.26 43.58 19.89
C PRO A 269 -13.15 44.34 18.87
N PRO A 270 -13.75 45.47 19.27
CA PRO A 270 -14.87 46.06 18.55
C PRO A 270 -14.47 46.79 17.25
N ALA A 271 -15.43 46.73 16.32
CA ALA A 271 -15.69 47.51 15.11
C ALA A 271 -14.67 48.59 14.67
N GLY A 272 -14.21 48.50 13.42
CA GLY A 272 -13.61 49.63 12.72
C GLY A 272 -12.95 49.31 11.37
N LYS A 273 -13.75 49.42 10.30
CA LYS A 273 -13.38 49.80 8.91
C LYS A 273 -12.56 48.85 8.00
N GLU A 274 -13.18 48.66 6.83
CA GLU A 274 -12.62 48.52 5.47
C GLU A 274 -12.08 47.18 4.94
N VAL A 275 -12.76 46.75 3.86
CA VAL A 275 -12.42 45.68 2.94
C VAL A 275 -11.35 46.19 1.96
N LYS A 276 -10.24 45.43 1.77
CA LYS A 276 -9.70 45.09 0.43
C LYS A 276 -8.49 44.14 0.46
N ASN A 277 -8.56 43.19 -0.48
CA ASN A 277 -7.50 42.42 -1.15
C ASN A 277 -6.82 41.29 -0.38
N GLY A 278 -7.19 40.08 -0.81
CA GLY A 278 -6.72 38.82 -0.29
C GLY A 278 -5.28 38.50 -0.63
N PHE A 279 -4.56 38.02 0.38
CA PHE A 279 -3.52 37.00 0.30
C PHE A 279 -3.37 36.48 1.73
N SER A 280 -3.73 35.21 1.99
CA SER A 280 -3.70 34.62 3.33
C SER A 280 -2.26 34.52 3.84
N LYS A 281 -1.96 35.31 4.88
CA LYS A 281 -0.71 35.41 5.64
C LYS A 281 -0.48 34.20 6.56
N ALA A 282 -0.78 32.98 6.08
CA ALA A 282 -0.63 31.73 6.84
C ALA A 282 0.63 30.93 6.45
N TYR A 283 1.48 31.45 5.55
CA TYR A 283 2.62 30.70 5.00
C TYR A 283 4.00 31.10 5.54
N PHE A 284 4.13 32.15 6.38
CA PHE A 284 5.44 32.68 6.78
C PHE A 284 5.85 32.49 8.25
N THR A 285 4.99 31.99 9.13
CA THR A 285 5.31 31.90 10.58
C THR A 285 5.90 30.55 11.02
N ALA A 286 6.34 29.69 10.09
CA ALA A 286 7.01 28.43 10.42
C ALA A 286 8.51 28.42 10.08
N ALA A 287 9.09 29.55 9.65
CA ALA A 287 10.44 29.58 9.08
C ALA A 287 11.50 30.31 9.91
N ASN A 288 11.18 31.08 10.95
CA ASN A 288 12.22 31.81 11.70
C ASN A 288 11.92 31.86 13.20
N GLY A 289 12.80 31.28 14.02
CA GLY A 289 12.87 31.66 15.43
C GLY A 289 13.32 30.64 16.46
N VAL A 290 14.34 29.80 16.19
CA VAL A 290 15.24 29.38 17.28
C VAL A 290 16.60 29.99 16.98
N MET A 291 16.83 31.19 17.52
CA MET A 291 18.17 31.65 17.85
C MET A 291 18.13 32.30 19.22
N ASN A 292 18.70 31.57 20.18
CA ASN A 292 19.24 32.06 21.44
C ASN A 292 19.85 33.45 21.32
N LYS A 293 19.54 34.31 22.30
CA LYS A 293 20.56 35.11 23.00
C LYS A 293 20.04 35.50 24.38
N LYS A 294 20.58 34.82 25.39
CA LYS A 294 20.85 35.41 26.70
C LYS A 294 21.85 36.55 26.50
N ALA A 295 21.59 37.71 27.07
CA ALA A 295 22.62 38.53 27.69
C ALA A 295 21.94 39.51 28.66
N GLN A 296 22.51 39.53 29.85
CA GLN A 296 22.41 40.55 30.88
C GLN A 296 23.12 41.82 30.41
#